data_AF-A0A0E0F491-F1
#
_entry.id   AF-A0A0E0F491-F1
#
_cell.length_a   1.000
_cell.length_b   1.000
_cell.length_c   1.000
_cell.angle_alpha   90.00
_cell.angle_beta   90.00
_cell.angle_gamma   90.00
#
_symmetry.space_group_name_H-M   'P 1'
#
loop_
_entity.id
_entity.type
_entity.pdbx_description
1 polymer ?
#
loop_
_entity_poly.entity_id
_entity_poly.type
_entity_poly.pdbx_seq_one_letter_code
_entity_poly.pdbx_strand_id
1 'polypeptide(L)'
;MMNDDKSAQLLTMESAIQSGNDEALVEENTIEAWLSCQEQRIKLIYTRPTENLLHLPSSLSFLTLSSCSLTNGALAVCLQGLTSLKRLHIAQIMSLTSFPSPEVLQCLSALKKLYIHSCWCLRSLGGLREVTSLSEVEIDSCISLELVDGNGIATIPSSLEKLSISGCHFHHKLQKLCIIGFGHLHSLESLSLNNMPDMCFLEGLSCPNLQDVHLINIPKLTAESFSQHHAWKSFTISSSEMLSLMLSIKDFKLPEKLYFKHYDEPSIKFESSANFTSIKSLEFSDSKVMSLPRSLENLSCLERIAFIQCPNLSSLPVFPSSLQQIEIRGCECLKRTCQAPNGENWPKVEHIRWKLFEFSNYKGGVSFTIQMG
;
A
#
# COMPACT_ATOMS: atom_id res chain seq x y z
N MET A 1 3.00 -41.83 -22.54
CA MET A 1 2.17 -41.69 -21.32
C MET A 1 2.27 -40.28 -20.72
N MET A 2 2.14 -39.21 -21.53
CA MET A 2 2.36 -37.81 -21.09
C MET A 2 1.21 -36.86 -21.49
N ASN A 3 0.11 -37.40 -22.03
CA ASN A 3 -1.03 -36.61 -22.54
C ASN A 3 -2.27 -36.70 -21.64
N ASP A 4 -2.42 -37.76 -20.84
CA ASP A 4 -3.64 -37.99 -20.05
C ASP A 4 -3.72 -37.11 -18.80
N ASP A 5 -2.57 -36.72 -18.24
CA ASP A 5 -2.49 -35.92 -17.01
C ASP A 5 -2.82 -34.43 -17.22
N LYS A 6 -2.60 -33.92 -18.45
CA LYS A 6 -2.94 -32.54 -18.83
C LYS A 6 -4.44 -32.34 -19.03
N SER A 7 -5.13 -33.33 -19.60
CA SER A 7 -6.59 -33.27 -19.75
C SER A 7 -7.29 -33.31 -18.41
N ALA A 8 -6.80 -34.11 -17.45
CA ALA A 8 -7.40 -34.20 -16.12
C ALA A 8 -7.34 -32.87 -15.35
N GLN A 9 -6.22 -32.15 -15.41
CA GLN A 9 -6.06 -30.86 -14.72
C GLN A 9 -6.89 -29.74 -15.38
N LEU A 10 -6.98 -29.71 -16.72
CA LEU A 10 -7.82 -28.76 -17.45
C LEU A 10 -9.32 -28.97 -17.16
N LEU A 11 -9.77 -30.23 -17.12
CA LEU A 11 -11.15 -30.59 -16.76
C LEU A 11 -11.48 -30.22 -15.30
N THR A 12 -10.50 -30.33 -14.40
CA THR A 12 -10.67 -29.93 -12.99
C THR A 12 -10.86 -28.41 -12.89
N MET A 13 -10.09 -27.62 -13.65
CA MET A 13 -10.23 -26.15 -13.72
C MET A 13 -11.57 -25.74 -14.32
N GLU A 14 -12.05 -26.40 -15.38
CA GLU A 14 -13.38 -26.12 -15.96
C GLU A 14 -14.52 -26.45 -14.97
N SER A 15 -14.39 -27.51 -14.17
CA SER A 15 -15.41 -27.88 -13.18
C SER A 15 -15.49 -26.88 -12.01
N ALA A 16 -14.33 -26.33 -11.58
CA ALA A 16 -14.26 -25.36 -10.49
C ALA A 16 -14.85 -23.99 -10.88
N ILE A 17 -14.77 -23.61 -12.16
CA ILE A 17 -15.39 -22.39 -12.69
C ILE A 17 -16.92 -22.53 -12.78
N GLN A 18 -17.43 -23.76 -12.96
CA GLN A 18 -18.87 -24.03 -13.09
C GLN A 18 -19.58 -24.22 -11.73
N SER A 19 -18.88 -24.68 -10.69
CA SER A 19 -19.44 -24.79 -9.34
C SER A 19 -19.29 -23.47 -8.58
N GLY A 20 -20.17 -22.51 -8.84
CA GLY A 20 -20.21 -21.22 -8.15
C GLY A 20 -20.64 -21.31 -6.69
N ASN A 21 -19.81 -21.89 -5.82
CA ASN A 21 -19.97 -21.84 -4.37
C ASN A 21 -18.60 -21.60 -3.72
N ASP A 22 -18.53 -20.53 -2.92
CA ASP A 22 -17.38 -19.93 -2.22
C ASP A 22 -16.38 -19.16 -3.08
N GLU A 23 -16.52 -17.83 -3.12
CA GLU A 23 -15.59 -16.88 -3.75
C GLU A 23 -14.13 -17.10 -3.28
N ALA A 24 -13.91 -17.45 -2.00
CA ALA A 24 -12.58 -17.71 -1.45
C ALA A 24 -11.94 -19.00 -1.98
N LEU A 25 -12.73 -20.07 -2.17
CA LEU A 25 -12.27 -21.32 -2.78
C LEU A 25 -12.02 -21.15 -4.28
N VAL A 26 -12.81 -20.29 -4.94
CA VAL A 26 -12.60 -19.96 -6.36
C VAL A 26 -11.31 -19.15 -6.52
N GLU A 27 -11.02 -18.16 -5.66
CA GLU A 27 -9.76 -17.40 -5.71
C GLU A 27 -8.53 -18.26 -5.44
N GLU A 28 -8.54 -19.10 -4.39
CA GLU A 28 -7.40 -19.98 -4.05
C GLU A 28 -7.13 -21.01 -5.15
N ASN A 29 -8.17 -21.64 -5.70
CA ASN A 29 -8.05 -22.56 -6.82
C ASN A 29 -7.61 -21.85 -8.11
N THR A 30 -8.02 -20.59 -8.32
CA THR A 30 -7.57 -19.79 -9.47
C THR A 30 -6.09 -19.42 -9.34
N ILE A 31 -5.62 -19.10 -8.14
CA ILE A 31 -4.20 -18.82 -7.88
C ILE A 31 -3.37 -20.10 -7.98
N GLU A 32 -3.77 -21.21 -7.38
CA GLU A 32 -3.05 -22.49 -7.50
C GLU A 32 -3.02 -22.99 -8.95
N ALA A 33 -4.15 -22.87 -9.67
CA ALA A 33 -4.21 -23.23 -11.09
C ALA A 33 -3.38 -22.28 -11.96
N TRP A 34 -3.36 -20.98 -11.64
CA TRP A 34 -2.48 -20.02 -12.31
C TRP A 34 -1.01 -20.32 -12.02
N LEU A 35 -0.63 -20.61 -10.77
CA LEU A 35 0.73 -20.99 -10.38
C LEU A 35 1.17 -22.28 -11.08
N SER A 36 0.30 -23.29 -11.14
CA SER A 36 0.54 -24.53 -11.86
C SER A 36 0.70 -24.29 -13.37
N CYS A 37 -0.17 -23.47 -13.96
CA CYS A 37 -0.07 -23.08 -15.36
C CYS A 37 1.20 -22.26 -15.63
N GLN A 38 1.62 -21.40 -14.71
CA GLN A 38 2.88 -20.68 -14.79
C GLN A 38 4.08 -21.60 -14.62
N GLU A 39 4.03 -22.59 -13.73
CA GLU A 39 5.10 -23.58 -13.59
C GLU A 39 5.26 -24.39 -14.90
N GLN A 40 4.15 -24.73 -15.55
CA GLN A 40 4.15 -25.36 -16.86
C GLN A 40 4.62 -24.40 -17.98
N ARG A 41 4.22 -23.12 -17.96
CA ARG A 41 4.72 -22.09 -18.90
C ARG A 41 6.20 -21.81 -18.72
N ILE A 42 6.69 -21.74 -17.48
CA ILE A 42 8.10 -21.71 -17.09
C ILE A 42 8.74 -22.92 -17.76
N LYS A 43 8.34 -24.15 -17.43
CA LYS A 43 8.89 -25.37 -18.07
C LYS A 43 8.94 -25.28 -19.60
N LEU A 44 7.94 -24.69 -20.26
CA LEU A 44 7.91 -24.46 -21.71
C LEU A 44 8.86 -23.34 -22.20
N ILE A 45 8.95 -22.21 -21.49
CA ILE A 45 9.86 -21.10 -21.80
C ILE A 45 11.33 -21.55 -21.65
N TYR A 46 11.65 -22.32 -20.61
CA TYR A 46 12.99 -22.84 -20.33
C TYR A 46 13.42 -24.01 -21.23
N THR A 47 12.58 -24.46 -22.18
CA THR A 47 13.04 -25.39 -23.25
C THR A 47 13.72 -24.67 -24.42
N ARG A 48 13.74 -23.33 -24.45
CA ARG A 48 14.48 -22.54 -25.43
C ARG A 48 15.71 -21.91 -24.77
N PRO A 49 16.93 -22.13 -25.29
CA PRO A 49 18.11 -21.45 -24.78
C PRO A 49 18.06 -19.99 -25.21
N THR A 50 17.63 -19.08 -24.33
CA THR A 50 17.76 -17.65 -24.62
C THR A 50 19.12 -17.17 -24.16
N GLU A 51 20.11 -17.28 -25.05
CA GLU A 51 21.42 -16.62 -25.02
C GLU A 51 21.37 -15.19 -25.62
N ASN A 52 20.20 -14.55 -25.69
CA ASN A 52 20.12 -13.17 -26.16
C ASN A 52 20.37 -12.22 -24.99
N LEU A 53 21.66 -11.99 -24.73
CA LEU A 53 22.18 -10.96 -23.83
C LEU A 53 21.72 -9.58 -24.31
N LEU A 54 20.80 -8.96 -23.57
CA LEU A 54 20.44 -7.55 -23.78
C LEU A 54 21.60 -6.68 -23.28
N HIS A 55 22.48 -6.26 -24.19
CA HIS A 55 23.48 -5.24 -23.90
C HIS A 55 22.81 -3.87 -23.86
N LEU A 56 22.51 -3.38 -22.65
CA LEU A 56 21.95 -2.05 -22.44
C LEU A 56 23.07 -0.98 -22.35
N PRO A 57 22.82 0.25 -22.80
CA PRO A 57 23.81 1.32 -22.73
C PRO A 57 24.06 1.76 -21.29
N SER A 58 25.33 1.96 -20.90
CA SER A 58 25.72 2.37 -19.54
C SER A 58 25.25 3.77 -19.14
N SER A 59 24.85 4.59 -20.11
CA SER A 59 24.27 5.93 -19.90
C SER A 59 22.78 5.90 -19.50
N LEU A 60 22.15 4.72 -19.49
CA LEU A 60 20.73 4.58 -19.20
C LEU A 60 20.43 5.07 -17.77
N SER A 61 19.49 6.01 -17.64
CA SER A 61 19.07 6.56 -16.35
C SER A 61 17.80 5.93 -15.79
N PHE A 62 16.98 5.33 -16.66
CA PHE A 62 15.72 4.70 -16.32
C PHE A 62 15.54 3.41 -17.11
N LEU A 63 15.18 2.33 -16.41
CA LEU A 63 14.91 1.03 -17.00
C LEU A 63 13.56 0.52 -16.51
N THR A 64 12.69 0.13 -17.45
CA THR A 64 11.47 -0.64 -17.16
C THR A 64 11.55 -2.00 -17.83
N LEU A 65 11.33 -3.05 -17.05
CA LEU A 65 11.24 -4.42 -17.51
C LEU A 65 9.86 -4.94 -17.11
N SER A 66 8.99 -5.20 -18.08
CA SER A 66 7.61 -5.64 -17.82
C SER A 66 7.24 -6.88 -18.62
N SER A 67 6.61 -7.86 -17.98
CA SER A 67 6.07 -9.06 -18.63
C SER A 67 7.08 -9.83 -19.48
N CYS A 68 8.35 -9.80 -19.09
CA CYS A 68 9.46 -10.45 -19.80
C CYS A 68 9.79 -11.82 -19.19
N SER A 69 10.30 -12.76 -20.00
CA SER A 69 10.79 -14.07 -19.56
C SER A 69 12.22 -14.00 -18.99
N LEU A 70 12.50 -13.01 -18.14
CA LEU A 70 13.84 -12.78 -17.58
C LEU A 70 14.09 -13.71 -16.39
N THR A 71 15.17 -14.48 -16.47
CA THR A 71 15.67 -15.31 -15.36
C THR A 71 16.50 -14.45 -14.40
N ASN A 72 16.78 -14.95 -13.19
CA ASN A 72 17.66 -14.26 -12.24
C ASN A 72 19.02 -13.91 -12.88
N GLY A 73 19.62 -14.86 -13.61
CA GLY A 73 20.89 -14.67 -14.29
C GLY A 73 20.80 -13.64 -15.42
N ALA A 74 19.72 -13.67 -16.22
CA ALA A 74 19.51 -12.69 -17.28
C ALA A 74 19.34 -11.27 -16.71
N LEU A 75 18.64 -11.12 -15.59
CA LEU A 75 18.53 -9.83 -14.90
C LEU A 75 19.89 -9.35 -14.37
N ALA A 76 20.69 -10.24 -13.78
CA ALA A 76 22.01 -9.91 -13.29
C ALA A 76 22.91 -9.35 -14.40
N VAL A 77 22.95 -10.01 -15.57
CA VAL A 77 23.74 -9.53 -16.71
C VAL A 77 23.17 -8.24 -17.30
N CYS A 78 21.84 -8.11 -17.37
CA CYS A 78 21.16 -6.91 -17.85
C CYS A 78 21.49 -5.66 -17.03
N LEU A 79 21.59 -5.80 -15.70
CA LEU A 79 21.93 -4.70 -14.80
C LEU A 79 23.44 -4.45 -14.69
N GLN A 80 24.27 -5.40 -15.12
CA GLN A 80 25.72 -5.28 -15.02
C GLN A 80 26.22 -4.09 -15.85
N GLY A 81 26.92 -3.16 -15.18
CA GLY A 81 27.52 -1.99 -15.84
C GLY A 81 26.59 -0.79 -16.05
N LEU A 82 25.33 -0.83 -15.57
CA LEU A 82 24.40 0.30 -15.62
C LEU A 82 24.66 1.33 -14.50
N THR A 83 25.87 1.89 -14.46
CA THR A 83 26.32 2.80 -13.40
C THR A 83 25.56 4.13 -13.34
N SER A 84 24.94 4.56 -14.45
CA SER A 84 24.15 5.79 -14.51
C SER A 84 22.67 5.60 -14.16
N LEU A 85 22.23 4.36 -13.89
CA LEU A 85 20.83 4.03 -13.67
C LEU A 85 20.34 4.65 -12.36
N LYS A 86 19.31 5.50 -12.47
CA LYS A 86 18.70 6.19 -11.32
C LYS A 86 17.39 5.56 -10.87
N ARG A 87 16.67 4.93 -11.81
CA ARG A 87 15.37 4.32 -11.54
C ARG A 87 15.23 3.00 -12.28
N LEU A 88 14.83 1.96 -11.55
CA LEU A 88 14.55 0.63 -12.07
C LEU A 88 13.10 0.26 -11.74
N HIS A 89 12.35 -0.15 -12.75
CA HIS A 89 11.00 -0.68 -12.60
C HIS A 89 10.94 -2.10 -13.16
N ILE A 90 10.55 -3.05 -12.34
CA ILE A 90 10.35 -4.44 -12.71
C ILE A 90 8.89 -4.80 -12.45
N ALA A 91 8.19 -5.28 -13.46
CA ALA A 91 6.78 -5.58 -13.38
C ALA A 91 6.44 -6.92 -14.03
N GLN A 92 5.61 -7.73 -13.39
CA GLN A 92 5.04 -8.94 -13.98
C GLN A 92 6.09 -9.94 -14.53
N ILE A 93 7.26 -10.03 -13.89
CA ILE A 93 8.31 -11.01 -14.27
C ILE A 93 8.14 -12.27 -13.41
N MET A 94 7.46 -13.28 -13.97
CA MET A 94 7.10 -14.51 -13.24
C MET A 94 8.22 -15.54 -13.15
N SER A 95 9.29 -15.36 -13.93
CA SER A 95 10.50 -16.19 -13.87
C SER A 95 11.51 -15.71 -12.83
N LEU A 96 11.34 -14.52 -12.26
CA LEU A 96 12.25 -13.94 -11.29
C LEU A 96 11.93 -14.50 -9.90
N THR A 97 12.87 -15.27 -9.34
CA THR A 97 12.73 -15.85 -8.00
C THR A 97 13.59 -15.17 -6.96
N SER A 98 14.64 -14.47 -7.38
CA SER A 98 15.51 -13.70 -6.49
C SER A 98 16.07 -12.49 -7.23
N PHE A 99 16.11 -11.36 -6.53
CA PHE A 99 16.77 -10.15 -7.01
C PHE A 99 18.30 -10.33 -7.01
N PRO A 100 19.06 -9.58 -7.82
CA PRO A 100 20.50 -9.82 -7.99
C PRO A 100 21.33 -9.73 -6.68
N SER A 101 22.50 -10.37 -6.70
CA SER A 101 23.43 -10.40 -5.58
C SER A 101 24.07 -9.03 -5.31
N PRO A 102 24.69 -8.82 -4.13
CA PRO A 102 25.32 -7.55 -3.78
C PRO A 102 26.35 -7.08 -4.82
N GLU A 103 27.13 -8.00 -5.39
CA GLU A 103 28.21 -7.68 -6.34
C GLU A 103 27.68 -7.01 -7.62
N VAL A 104 26.51 -7.46 -8.09
CA VAL A 104 25.84 -6.85 -9.25
C VAL A 104 25.24 -5.50 -8.88
N LEU A 105 24.61 -5.41 -7.71
CA LEU A 105 23.91 -4.21 -7.29
C LEU A 105 24.85 -3.07 -6.87
N GLN A 106 26.05 -3.38 -6.36
CA GLN A 106 27.08 -2.38 -6.06
C GLN A 106 27.52 -1.57 -7.30
N CYS A 107 27.36 -2.15 -8.50
CA CYS A 107 27.62 -1.43 -9.75
C CYS A 107 26.57 -0.32 -10.01
N LEU A 108 25.38 -0.41 -9.41
CA LEU A 108 24.26 0.52 -9.59
C LEU A 108 24.37 1.70 -8.62
N SER A 109 25.54 2.35 -8.58
CA SER A 109 25.87 3.40 -7.61
C SER A 109 24.98 4.66 -7.71
N ALA A 110 24.36 4.90 -8.87
CA ALA A 110 23.42 6.01 -9.07
C ALA A 110 21.95 5.65 -8.75
N LEU A 111 21.63 4.38 -8.44
CA LEU A 111 20.25 3.92 -8.32
C LEU A 111 19.57 4.52 -7.09
N LYS A 112 18.53 5.32 -7.31
CA LYS A 112 17.77 5.99 -6.25
C LYS A 112 16.43 5.34 -6.00
N LYS A 113 15.80 4.82 -7.06
CA LYS A 113 14.41 4.35 -6.99
C LYS A 113 14.26 2.94 -7.57
N LEU A 114 13.60 2.07 -6.83
CA LEU A 114 13.29 0.71 -7.25
C LEU A 114 11.79 0.44 -7.07
N TYR A 115 11.14 0.03 -8.16
CA TYR A 115 9.74 -0.38 -8.19
C TYR A 115 9.65 -1.84 -8.61
N ILE A 116 9.04 -2.71 -7.81
CA ILE A 116 8.85 -4.13 -8.13
C ILE A 116 7.37 -4.48 -7.97
N HIS A 117 6.66 -4.67 -9.09
CA HIS A 117 5.22 -4.90 -9.10
C HIS A 117 4.87 -6.26 -9.67
N SER A 118 3.93 -6.95 -9.02
CA SER A 118 3.34 -8.18 -9.52
C SER A 118 4.37 -9.25 -9.94
N CYS A 119 5.50 -9.37 -9.24
CA CYS A 119 6.50 -10.42 -9.51
C CYS A 119 6.26 -11.59 -8.56
N TRP A 120 5.25 -12.40 -8.87
CA TRP A 120 4.63 -13.31 -7.89
C TRP A 120 5.55 -14.44 -7.41
N CYS A 121 6.56 -14.81 -8.20
CA CYS A 121 7.54 -15.83 -7.85
C CYS A 121 8.77 -15.28 -7.13
N LEU A 122 8.90 -13.95 -6.96
CA LEU A 122 10.04 -13.33 -6.30
C LEU A 122 10.01 -13.67 -4.80
N ARG A 123 11.04 -14.37 -4.32
CA ARG A 123 11.15 -14.83 -2.92
C ARG A 123 12.11 -13.99 -2.08
N SER A 124 13.11 -13.38 -2.71
CA SER A 124 14.18 -12.68 -2.01
C SER A 124 14.60 -11.42 -2.75
N LEU A 125 14.87 -10.35 -2.00
CA LEU A 125 15.46 -9.11 -2.50
C LEU A 125 16.99 -9.21 -2.68
N GLY A 126 17.60 -10.38 -2.50
CA GLY A 126 19.00 -10.61 -2.80
C GLY A 126 19.92 -9.64 -2.05
N GLY A 127 20.80 -8.95 -2.77
CA GLY A 127 21.76 -8.01 -2.21
C GLY A 127 21.25 -6.62 -1.89
N LEU A 128 19.93 -6.38 -1.92
CA LEU A 128 19.36 -5.02 -1.84
C LEU A 128 19.77 -4.26 -0.58
N ARG A 129 19.96 -4.97 0.54
CA ARG A 129 20.41 -4.41 1.82
C ARG A 129 21.71 -3.63 1.73
N GLU A 130 22.62 -4.04 0.85
CA GLU A 130 23.96 -3.45 0.69
C GLU A 130 23.95 -2.23 -0.25
N VAL A 131 22.80 -1.89 -0.85
CA VAL A 131 22.67 -0.80 -1.82
C VAL A 131 22.41 0.52 -1.10
N THR A 132 23.49 1.24 -0.79
CA THR A 132 23.45 2.51 -0.05
C THR A 132 22.98 3.72 -0.87
N SER A 133 22.86 3.55 -2.20
CA SER A 133 22.40 4.61 -3.10
C SER A 133 20.89 4.80 -3.07
N LEU A 134 20.12 3.75 -2.74
CA LEU A 134 18.66 3.72 -2.79
C LEU A 134 18.03 4.63 -1.73
N SER A 135 17.07 5.43 -2.17
CA SER A 135 16.24 6.28 -1.29
C SER A 135 14.76 5.92 -1.34
N GLU A 136 14.28 5.26 -2.41
CA GLU A 136 12.87 4.90 -2.56
C GLU A 136 12.71 3.46 -3.08
N VAL A 137 11.92 2.66 -2.36
CA VAL A 137 11.57 1.28 -2.71
C VAL A 137 10.06 1.12 -2.62
N GLU A 138 9.45 0.64 -3.70
CA GLU A 138 8.05 0.26 -3.75
C GLU A 138 7.95 -1.19 -4.23
N ILE A 139 7.22 -1.99 -3.45
CA ILE A 139 6.98 -3.40 -3.73
C ILE A 139 5.47 -3.61 -3.66
N ASP A 140 4.90 -4.06 -4.76
CA ASP A 140 3.46 -4.32 -4.85
C ASP A 140 3.21 -5.72 -5.38
N SER A 141 2.23 -6.40 -4.79
CA SER A 141 1.68 -7.67 -5.27
C SER A 141 2.76 -8.73 -5.49
N CYS A 142 3.77 -8.81 -4.62
CA CYS A 142 4.85 -9.80 -4.67
C CYS A 142 4.61 -10.90 -3.61
N ILE A 143 3.64 -11.77 -3.90
CA ILE A 143 3.05 -12.73 -2.94
C ILE A 143 4.02 -13.75 -2.33
N SER A 144 5.13 -14.08 -3.02
CA SER A 144 6.13 -15.03 -2.49
C SER A 144 7.27 -14.35 -1.73
N LEU A 145 7.30 -13.02 -1.61
CA LEU A 145 8.49 -12.28 -1.20
C LEU A 145 8.71 -12.29 0.31
N GLU A 146 9.79 -12.92 0.74
CA GLU A 146 10.29 -12.84 2.12
C GLU A 146 11.09 -11.55 2.31
N LEU A 147 10.62 -10.67 3.20
CA LEU A 147 11.26 -9.39 3.52
C LEU A 147 12.41 -9.52 4.52
N VAL A 148 12.51 -10.67 5.19
CA VAL A 148 13.57 -10.99 6.14
C VAL A 148 14.47 -12.07 5.56
N ASP A 149 15.75 -12.04 5.92
CA ASP A 149 16.68 -13.12 5.61
C ASP A 149 16.45 -14.34 6.51
N GLY A 150 17.21 -15.43 6.28
CA GLY A 150 17.13 -16.65 7.08
C GLY A 150 17.43 -16.47 8.57
N ASN A 151 17.94 -15.30 8.98
CA ASN A 151 18.22 -14.92 10.36
C ASN A 151 17.18 -13.94 10.93
N GLY A 152 16.11 -13.65 10.18
CA GLY A 152 15.03 -12.74 10.59
C GLY A 152 15.37 -11.25 10.44
N ILE A 153 16.42 -10.89 9.70
CA ILE A 153 16.82 -9.50 9.52
C ILE A 153 16.20 -8.94 8.25
N ALA A 154 15.61 -7.75 8.33
CA ALA A 154 15.05 -7.07 7.16
C ALA A 154 16.09 -6.90 6.03
N THR A 155 15.69 -7.23 4.81
CA THR A 155 16.52 -7.20 3.58
C THR A 155 16.59 -5.81 2.93
N ILE A 156 16.05 -4.79 3.61
CA ILE A 156 15.91 -3.41 3.11
C ILE A 156 17.11 -2.55 3.56
N PRO A 157 17.68 -1.71 2.66
CA PRO A 157 18.85 -0.88 2.97
C PRO A 157 18.56 0.26 3.95
N SER A 158 19.53 0.63 4.78
CA SER A 158 19.41 1.69 5.81
C SER A 158 19.41 3.12 5.27
N SER A 159 19.80 3.32 4.00
CA SER A 159 19.77 4.61 3.30
C SER A 159 18.36 5.04 2.88
N LEU A 160 17.38 4.16 3.03
CA LEU A 160 16.05 4.36 2.47
C LEU A 160 15.29 5.50 3.16
N GLU A 161 14.76 6.42 2.36
CA GLU A 161 13.92 7.54 2.80
C GLU A 161 12.43 7.20 2.68
N LYS A 162 12.06 6.37 1.70
CA LYS A 162 10.67 6.00 1.40
C LYS A 162 10.53 4.51 1.13
N LEU A 163 9.64 3.86 1.87
CA LEU A 163 9.30 2.45 1.69
C LEU A 163 7.80 2.28 1.51
N SER A 164 7.39 1.61 0.44
CA SER A 164 6.02 1.15 0.25
C SER A 164 5.99 -0.35 -0.04
N ILE A 165 5.17 -1.08 0.71
CA ILE A 165 4.95 -2.52 0.53
C ILE A 165 3.44 -2.77 0.55
N SER A 166 2.93 -3.41 -0.50
CA SER A 166 1.50 -3.68 -0.63
C SER A 166 1.20 -5.02 -1.29
N GLY A 167 0.11 -5.68 -0.87
CA GLY A 167 -0.41 -6.88 -1.54
C GLY A 167 0.53 -8.10 -1.49
N CYS A 168 1.47 -8.15 -0.55
CA CYS A 168 2.39 -9.28 -0.36
C CYS A 168 1.73 -10.34 0.54
N HIS A 169 0.68 -11.01 0.04
CA HIS A 169 0.04 -12.11 0.77
C HIS A 169 0.96 -13.35 0.75
N PHE A 170 1.61 -13.67 1.87
CA PHE A 170 2.39 -14.91 1.99
C PHE A 170 1.47 -16.13 1.81
N HIS A 171 1.81 -17.03 0.90
CA HIS A 171 1.06 -18.26 0.69
C HIS A 171 0.89 -19.09 1.98
N HIS A 172 -0.33 -19.61 2.17
CA HIS A 172 -0.82 -20.42 3.30
C HIS A 172 0.04 -21.64 3.71
N LYS A 173 1.06 -22.02 2.92
CA LYS A 173 1.93 -23.18 3.18
C LYS A 173 3.18 -22.87 4.00
N LEU A 174 3.51 -21.60 4.28
CA LEU A 174 4.63 -21.22 5.14
C LEU A 174 4.12 -20.46 6.38
N GLN A 175 3.54 -21.20 7.32
CA GLN A 175 3.18 -20.72 8.66
C GLN A 175 4.44 -20.41 9.50
N LYS A 176 5.20 -19.39 9.13
CA LYS A 176 6.24 -18.83 10.00
C LYS A 176 5.80 -17.44 10.45
N LEU A 177 5.87 -17.22 11.76
CA LEU A 177 5.75 -15.91 12.37
C LEU A 177 6.81 -15.01 11.73
N CYS A 178 6.40 -13.91 11.10
CA CYS A 178 7.33 -12.95 10.52
C CYS A 178 7.28 -11.67 11.35
N ILE A 179 8.36 -11.41 12.07
CA ILE A 179 8.54 -10.14 12.78
C ILE A 179 9.29 -9.22 11.84
N ILE A 180 8.67 -8.11 11.47
CA ILE A 180 9.30 -7.11 10.60
C ILE A 180 9.65 -5.90 11.47
N GLY A 181 10.95 -5.74 11.72
CA GLY A 181 11.51 -4.57 12.39
C GLY A 181 12.11 -3.59 11.39
N PHE A 182 11.72 -2.31 11.50
CA PHE A 182 12.29 -1.22 10.69
C PHE A 182 13.24 -0.32 11.46
N GLY A 183 13.54 -0.63 12.73
CA GLY A 183 14.36 0.22 13.61
C GLY A 183 15.78 0.52 13.12
N HIS A 184 16.31 -0.20 12.14
CA HIS A 184 17.61 0.11 11.52
C HIS A 184 17.53 1.19 10.42
N LEU A 185 16.33 1.56 9.98
CA LEU A 185 16.09 2.53 8.90
C LEU A 185 16.09 3.97 9.44
N HIS A 186 17.26 4.45 9.84
CA HIS A 186 17.42 5.77 10.44
C HIS A 186 17.09 6.94 9.50
N SER A 187 17.18 6.71 8.19
CA SER A 187 16.91 7.73 7.15
C SER A 187 15.44 7.76 6.72
N LEU A 188 14.61 6.82 7.21
CA LEU A 188 13.25 6.65 6.71
C LEU A 188 12.36 7.81 7.14
N GLU A 189 11.76 8.47 6.15
CA GLU A 189 10.83 9.59 6.32
C GLU A 189 9.39 9.18 6.06
N SER A 190 9.17 8.22 5.15
CA SER A 190 7.84 7.74 4.78
C SER A 190 7.78 6.21 4.72
N LEU A 191 6.80 5.63 5.42
CA LEU A 191 6.52 4.20 5.42
C LEU A 191 5.06 3.95 5.02
N SER A 192 4.84 3.11 4.03
CA SER A 192 3.51 2.65 3.63
C SER A 192 3.47 1.12 3.62
N LEU A 193 2.56 0.55 4.39
CA LEU A 193 2.28 -0.88 4.42
C LEU A 193 0.80 -1.10 4.16
N ASN A 194 0.46 -1.99 3.24
CA ASN A 194 -0.93 -2.25 2.87
C ASN A 194 -1.21 -3.74 2.67
N ASN A 195 -2.29 -4.24 3.25
CA ASN A 195 -2.75 -5.62 3.11
C ASN A 195 -1.65 -6.62 3.50
N MET A 196 -1.10 -6.46 4.70
CA MET A 196 -0.10 -7.38 5.22
C MET A 196 -0.78 -8.66 5.75
N PRO A 197 -0.15 -9.83 5.61
CA PRO A 197 -0.73 -11.11 6.02
C PRO A 197 -0.79 -11.30 7.55
N ASP A 198 -1.79 -12.06 8.02
CA ASP A 198 -2.19 -12.18 9.43
C ASP A 198 -1.09 -12.62 10.41
N MET A 199 -0.04 -13.28 9.93
CA MET A 199 1.07 -13.78 10.76
C MET A 199 2.25 -12.80 10.86
N CYS A 200 2.14 -11.63 10.24
CA CYS A 200 3.12 -10.56 10.37
C CYS A 200 2.88 -9.77 11.66
N PHE A 201 3.94 -9.63 12.45
CA PHE A 201 4.00 -8.70 13.57
C PHE A 201 4.93 -7.54 13.19
N LEU A 202 4.44 -6.32 13.36
CA LEU A 202 5.26 -5.13 13.22
C LEU A 202 5.81 -4.74 14.58
N GLU A 203 7.11 -4.94 14.77
CA GLU A 203 7.81 -4.46 15.96
C GLU A 203 8.62 -3.22 15.60
N GLY A 204 8.55 -2.21 16.46
CA GLY A 204 9.45 -1.05 16.42
C GLY A 204 9.41 -0.26 15.11
N LEU A 205 8.40 0.61 14.95
CA LEU A 205 8.47 1.79 14.07
C LEU A 205 9.41 2.86 14.65
N SER A 206 10.53 2.44 15.22
CA SER A 206 11.54 3.23 15.94
C SER A 206 12.48 3.95 14.97
N CYS A 207 11.90 4.58 13.95
CA CYS A 207 12.61 5.34 12.93
C CYS A 207 12.62 6.82 13.34
N PRO A 208 13.78 7.42 13.68
CA PRO A 208 13.84 8.74 14.29
C PRO A 208 13.36 9.88 13.37
N ASN A 209 13.46 9.70 12.04
CA ASN A 209 13.09 10.71 11.04
C ASN A 209 11.74 10.45 10.38
N LEU A 210 11.02 9.41 10.82
CA LEU A 210 9.77 8.99 10.21
C LEU A 210 8.68 10.04 10.47
N GLN A 211 8.08 10.52 9.39
CA GLN A 211 7.11 11.62 9.42
C GLN A 211 5.76 11.18 8.88
N ASP A 212 5.75 10.36 7.83
CA ASP A 212 4.54 9.92 7.15
C ASP A 212 4.38 8.41 7.26
N VAL A 213 3.32 7.96 7.94
CA VAL A 213 3.08 6.55 8.20
C VAL A 213 1.71 6.14 7.67
N HIS A 214 1.68 5.21 6.73
CA HIS A 214 0.46 4.75 6.09
C HIS A 214 0.27 3.26 6.35
N LEU A 215 -0.54 2.90 7.34
CA LEU A 215 -0.86 1.51 7.67
C LEU A 215 -2.29 1.20 7.26
N ILE A 216 -2.46 0.26 6.33
CA ILE A 216 -3.77 -0.14 5.81
C ILE A 216 -3.89 -1.66 5.90
N ASN A 217 -4.95 -2.15 6.53
CA ASN A 217 -5.23 -3.58 6.68
C ASN A 217 -4.01 -4.35 7.20
N ILE A 218 -3.50 -3.87 8.32
CA ILE A 218 -2.32 -4.40 8.99
C ILE A 218 -2.77 -5.24 10.19
N PRO A 219 -2.58 -6.55 10.17
CA PRO A 219 -2.96 -7.42 11.27
C PRO A 219 -1.97 -7.29 12.44
N LYS A 220 -2.46 -7.59 13.66
CA LYS A 220 -1.64 -7.80 14.87
C LYS A 220 -0.68 -6.65 15.23
N LEU A 221 -1.18 -5.42 15.16
CA LEU A 221 -0.50 -4.27 15.76
C LEU A 221 -0.56 -4.35 17.30
N THR A 222 0.54 -3.98 17.95
CA THR A 222 0.63 -3.89 19.42
C THR A 222 1.05 -2.48 19.82
N ALA A 223 0.93 -2.14 21.10
CA ALA A 223 1.35 -0.82 21.60
C ALA A 223 2.85 -0.57 21.35
N GLU A 224 3.66 -1.65 21.32
CA GLU A 224 5.10 -1.58 21.06
C GLU A 224 5.42 -1.13 19.63
N SER A 225 4.53 -1.42 18.66
CA SER A 225 4.63 -0.96 17.27
C SER A 225 4.70 0.57 17.18
N PHE A 226 4.20 1.29 18.18
CA PHE A 226 4.04 2.75 18.19
C PHE A 226 4.96 3.47 19.19
N SER A 227 5.90 2.77 19.82
CA SER A 227 6.71 3.28 20.94
C SER A 227 7.55 4.54 20.67
N GLN A 228 7.77 4.94 19.41
CA GLN A 228 8.50 6.17 19.02
C GLN A 228 7.70 7.06 18.04
N HIS A 229 6.55 7.56 18.48
CA HIS A 229 5.60 8.32 17.63
C HIS A 229 5.83 9.85 17.60
N HIS A 230 6.88 10.38 18.24
CA HIS A 230 6.98 11.84 18.50
C HIS A 230 7.22 12.73 17.27
N ALA A 231 7.60 12.16 16.12
CA ALA A 231 7.95 12.90 14.91
C ALA A 231 6.88 12.84 13.80
N TRP A 232 5.78 12.09 14.00
CA TRP A 232 4.82 11.84 12.93
C TRP A 232 4.01 13.09 12.59
N LYS A 233 4.10 13.50 11.34
CA LYS A 233 3.31 14.58 10.74
C LYS A 233 2.01 14.06 10.17
N SER A 234 2.01 12.82 9.68
CA SER A 234 0.82 12.17 9.18
C SER A 234 0.73 10.69 9.50
N PHE A 235 -0.49 10.21 9.68
CA PHE A 235 -0.78 8.81 9.93
C PHE A 235 -2.05 8.36 9.21
N THR A 236 -2.05 7.15 8.65
CA THR A 236 -3.24 6.49 8.10
C THR A 236 -3.66 5.31 8.95
N ILE A 237 -4.94 5.27 9.30
CA ILE A 237 -5.62 4.14 9.94
C ILE A 237 -6.65 3.53 8.99
N SER A 238 -6.90 2.23 9.14
CA SER A 238 -7.95 1.50 8.42
C SER A 238 -9.01 0.87 9.33
N SER A 239 -8.85 0.91 10.66
CA SER A 239 -9.83 0.36 11.60
C SER A 239 -9.84 1.08 12.95
N SER A 240 -10.93 0.93 13.71
CA SER A 240 -11.10 1.51 15.03
C SER A 240 -10.19 0.87 16.06
N GLU A 241 -9.86 -0.42 15.94
CA GLU A 241 -8.94 -1.10 16.83
C GLU A 241 -7.55 -0.45 16.77
N MET A 242 -7.10 -0.05 15.58
CA MET A 242 -5.83 0.67 15.40
C MET A 242 -5.87 2.04 16.10
N LEU A 243 -6.97 2.77 15.95
CA LEU A 243 -7.16 4.06 16.62
C LEU A 243 -7.18 3.90 18.15
N SER A 244 -7.96 2.94 18.66
CA SER A 244 -8.06 2.65 20.10
C SER A 244 -6.71 2.23 20.69
N LEU A 245 -5.93 1.43 19.94
CA LEU A 245 -4.58 1.05 20.34
C LEU A 245 -3.68 2.27 20.45
N MET A 246 -3.67 3.17 19.47
CA MET A 246 -2.90 4.41 19.52
C MET A 246 -3.31 5.28 20.71
N LEU A 247 -4.60 5.42 20.98
CA LEU A 247 -5.13 6.22 22.09
C LEU A 247 -4.87 5.58 23.47
N SER A 248 -4.62 4.27 23.53
CA SER A 248 -4.28 3.57 24.77
C SER A 248 -2.83 3.80 25.22
N ILE A 249 -1.97 4.26 24.31
CA ILE A 249 -0.56 4.50 24.58
C ILE A 249 -0.41 5.77 25.40
N LYS A 250 0.31 5.65 26.52
CA LYS A 250 0.57 6.77 27.41
C LYS A 250 1.33 7.87 26.67
N ASP A 251 0.87 9.12 26.84
CA ASP A 251 1.47 10.32 26.24
C ASP A 251 1.47 10.34 24.70
N PHE A 252 0.68 9.46 24.07
CA PHE A 252 0.51 9.44 22.63
C PHE A 252 -0.22 10.69 22.16
N LYS A 253 0.39 11.40 21.21
CA LYS A 253 -0.21 12.53 20.52
C LYS A 253 -0.48 12.15 19.08
N LEU A 254 -1.72 12.32 18.64
CA LEU A 254 -2.05 12.13 17.23
C LEU A 254 -1.30 13.15 16.37
N PRO A 255 -0.90 12.76 15.15
CA PRO A 255 -0.25 13.68 14.20
C PRO A 255 -1.22 14.77 13.74
N GLU A 256 -0.68 15.82 13.11
CA GLU A 256 -1.50 16.92 12.59
C GLU A 256 -2.42 16.47 11.43
N LYS A 257 -2.05 15.41 10.72
CA LYS A 257 -2.84 14.86 9.61
C LYS A 257 -3.19 13.41 9.89
N LEU A 258 -4.49 13.13 9.94
CA LEU A 258 -5.00 11.78 10.15
C LEU A 258 -5.89 11.36 8.97
N TYR A 259 -5.51 10.25 8.34
CA TYR A 259 -6.19 9.68 7.19
C TYR A 259 -6.90 8.39 7.60
N PHE A 260 -8.14 8.23 7.17
CA PHE A 260 -8.92 7.01 7.30
C PHE A 260 -9.08 6.45 5.89
N LYS A 261 -8.37 5.35 5.59
CA LYS A 261 -8.38 4.76 4.25
C LYS A 261 -8.82 3.32 4.31
N HIS A 262 -9.75 2.93 3.41
CA HIS A 262 -10.40 1.62 3.45
C HIS A 262 -11.01 1.32 4.83
N TYR A 263 -11.57 2.35 5.48
CA TYR A 263 -12.19 2.23 6.79
C TYR A 263 -13.59 1.63 6.62
N ASP A 264 -13.73 0.36 6.97
CA ASP A 264 -14.90 -0.46 6.65
C ASP A 264 -16.02 -0.41 7.69
N GLU A 265 -15.79 0.24 8.84
CA GLU A 265 -16.80 0.38 9.88
C GLU A 265 -17.79 1.52 9.59
N PRO A 266 -19.07 1.37 9.98
CA PRO A 266 -20.11 2.35 9.66
C PRO A 266 -20.00 3.66 10.47
N SER A 267 -19.32 3.64 11.61
CA SER A 267 -19.26 4.78 12.54
C SER A 267 -17.91 4.84 13.23
N ILE A 268 -17.41 6.05 13.45
CA ILE A 268 -16.15 6.30 14.17
C ILE A 268 -16.45 6.79 15.58
N LYS A 269 -15.69 6.30 16.55
CA LYS A 269 -15.78 6.74 17.95
C LYS A 269 -14.53 7.54 18.31
N PHE A 270 -14.71 8.81 18.65
CA PHE A 270 -13.69 9.59 19.33
C PHE A 270 -13.99 9.54 20.83
N GLU A 271 -13.32 8.66 21.56
CA GLU A 271 -13.60 8.40 22.98
C GLU A 271 -13.18 9.55 23.91
N SER A 272 -12.22 10.39 23.48
CA SER A 272 -11.79 11.58 24.22
C SER A 272 -11.27 12.65 23.25
N SER A 273 -11.89 13.84 23.23
CA SER A 273 -11.49 14.94 22.35
C SER A 273 -10.11 15.52 22.70
N ALA A 274 -9.59 15.29 23.91
CA ALA A 274 -8.30 15.81 24.35
C ALA A 274 -7.13 15.29 23.48
N ASN A 275 -7.24 14.06 22.98
CA ASN A 275 -6.19 13.41 22.18
C ASN A 275 -6.15 13.88 20.72
N PHE A 276 -7.19 14.59 20.26
CA PHE A 276 -7.35 15.03 18.87
C PHE A 276 -7.06 16.53 18.68
N THR A 277 -6.56 17.21 19.73
CA THR A 277 -6.30 18.65 19.75
C THR A 277 -5.20 19.11 18.79
N SER A 278 -4.32 18.21 18.34
CA SER A 278 -3.26 18.48 17.36
C SER A 278 -3.71 18.40 15.90
N ILE A 279 -4.88 17.81 15.63
CA ILE A 279 -5.29 17.47 14.27
C ILE A 279 -5.74 18.73 13.53
N LYS A 280 -5.07 19.01 12.41
CA LYS A 280 -5.38 20.08 11.47
C LYS A 280 -6.06 19.58 10.20
N SER A 281 -5.79 18.33 9.81
CA SER A 281 -6.37 17.73 8.60
C SER A 281 -6.93 16.35 8.89
N LEU A 282 -8.20 16.16 8.54
CA LEU A 282 -8.86 14.84 8.52
C LEU A 282 -9.25 14.48 7.10
N GLU A 283 -8.99 13.25 6.70
CA GLU A 283 -9.41 12.75 5.40
C GLU A 283 -9.95 11.33 5.50
N PHE A 284 -11.07 11.10 4.82
CA PHE A 284 -11.70 9.79 4.68
C PHE A 284 -11.67 9.41 3.21
N SER A 285 -11.01 8.30 2.88
CA SER A 285 -10.79 7.85 1.50
C SER A 285 -11.21 6.39 1.35
N ASP A 286 -11.97 6.07 0.32
CA ASP A 286 -12.45 4.70 0.02
C ASP A 286 -13.10 4.01 1.25
N SER A 287 -13.84 4.77 2.06
CA SER A 287 -14.33 4.33 3.36
C SER A 287 -15.84 4.13 3.38
N LYS A 288 -16.32 3.15 4.15
CA LYS A 288 -17.75 2.77 4.26
C LYS A 288 -18.49 3.52 5.37
N VAL A 289 -17.86 4.54 5.97
CA VAL A 289 -18.45 5.36 7.04
C VAL A 289 -19.79 5.97 6.60
N MET A 290 -20.81 5.78 7.44
CA MET A 290 -22.17 6.28 7.19
C MET A 290 -22.35 7.70 7.76
N SER A 291 -21.72 7.96 8.91
CA SER A 291 -21.82 9.22 9.66
C SER A 291 -20.62 9.40 10.58
N LEU A 292 -20.26 10.66 10.84
CA LEU A 292 -19.23 11.02 11.81
C LEU A 292 -19.82 11.36 13.19
N PRO A 293 -19.05 11.19 14.28
CA PRO A 293 -19.51 11.51 15.62
C PRO A 293 -19.64 13.02 15.83
N ARG A 294 -20.59 13.43 16.70
CA ARG A 294 -20.81 14.84 17.07
C ARG A 294 -19.59 15.48 17.76
N SER A 295 -18.74 14.67 18.38
CA SER A 295 -17.50 15.12 19.02
C SER A 295 -16.50 15.75 18.06
N LEU A 296 -16.69 15.64 16.73
CA LEU A 296 -15.89 16.34 15.73
C LEU A 296 -15.95 17.88 15.90
N GLU A 297 -17.04 18.42 16.42
CA GLU A 297 -17.19 19.86 16.72
C GLU A 297 -16.15 20.35 17.75
N ASN A 298 -15.59 19.45 18.57
CA ASN A 298 -14.60 19.79 19.59
C ASN A 298 -13.17 19.84 19.05
N LEU A 299 -12.94 19.57 17.76
CA LEU A 299 -11.60 19.59 17.15
C LEU A 299 -11.20 21.03 16.79
N SER A 300 -10.88 21.83 17.80
CA SER A 300 -10.65 23.28 17.67
C SER A 300 -9.48 23.70 16.78
N CYS A 301 -8.59 22.78 16.41
CA CYS A 301 -7.48 23.02 15.48
C CYS A 301 -7.74 22.48 14.07
N LEU A 302 -8.89 21.87 13.81
CA LEU A 302 -9.20 21.29 12.50
C LEU A 302 -9.39 22.40 11.46
N GLU A 303 -8.54 22.40 10.44
CA GLU A 303 -8.51 23.40 9.36
C GLU A 303 -9.04 22.83 8.04
N ARG A 304 -8.83 21.53 7.79
CA ARG A 304 -9.23 20.83 6.56
C ARG A 304 -9.94 19.52 6.88
N ILE A 305 -11.04 19.26 6.18
CA ILE A 305 -11.66 17.94 6.11
C ILE A 305 -11.90 17.51 4.66
N ALA A 306 -11.60 16.26 4.35
CA ALA A 306 -11.81 15.69 3.02
C ALA A 306 -12.56 14.34 3.09
N PHE A 307 -13.47 14.14 2.15
CA PHE A 307 -14.17 12.88 1.91
C PHE A 307 -13.99 12.51 0.45
N ILE A 308 -13.33 11.39 0.18
CA ILE A 308 -12.99 10.92 -1.16
C ILE A 308 -13.54 9.51 -1.29
N GLN A 309 -14.39 9.29 -2.28
CA GLN A 309 -14.97 7.98 -2.59
C GLN A 309 -15.58 7.30 -1.35
N CYS A 310 -16.35 8.05 -0.56
CA CYS A 310 -17.12 7.53 0.58
C CYS A 310 -18.58 7.32 0.15
N PRO A 311 -18.95 6.15 -0.41
CA PRO A 311 -20.25 5.96 -1.09
C PRO A 311 -21.44 6.04 -0.12
N ASN A 312 -21.22 5.72 1.15
CA ASN A 312 -22.26 5.53 2.15
C ASN A 312 -22.48 6.75 3.06
N LEU A 313 -21.57 7.72 3.02
CA LEU A 313 -21.63 8.89 3.88
C LEU A 313 -22.81 9.77 3.46
N SER A 314 -23.83 9.85 4.31
CA SER A 314 -25.09 10.56 3.99
C SER A 314 -25.31 11.80 4.83
N SER A 315 -24.73 11.86 6.04
CA SER A 315 -24.89 12.97 6.97
C SER A 315 -23.54 13.46 7.50
N LEU A 316 -23.37 14.78 7.49
CA LEU A 316 -22.21 15.46 8.06
C LEU A 316 -22.50 15.86 9.53
N PRO A 317 -21.48 15.91 10.41
CA PRO A 317 -21.63 16.47 11.75
C PRO A 317 -21.63 18.01 11.69
N VAL A 318 -21.83 18.65 12.84
CA VAL A 318 -21.49 20.07 12.99
C VAL A 318 -19.96 20.16 13.03
N PHE A 319 -19.41 21.10 12.26
CA PHE A 319 -17.97 21.31 12.16
C PHE A 319 -17.50 22.42 13.12
N PRO A 320 -16.24 22.36 13.60
CA PRO A 320 -15.67 23.44 14.41
C PRO A 320 -15.52 24.71 13.58
N SER A 321 -15.59 25.87 14.24
CA SER A 321 -15.41 27.19 13.59
C SER A 321 -14.02 27.42 13.02
N SER A 322 -13.02 26.62 13.41
CA SER A 322 -11.67 26.62 12.86
C SER A 322 -11.62 26.10 11.42
N LEU A 323 -12.61 25.31 10.98
CA LEU A 323 -12.60 24.62 9.70
C LEU A 323 -12.63 25.63 8.53
N GLN A 324 -11.57 25.63 7.72
CA GLN A 324 -11.42 26.53 6.58
C GLN A 324 -11.72 25.85 5.25
N GLN A 325 -11.50 24.54 5.16
CA GLN A 325 -11.61 23.79 3.91
C GLN A 325 -12.41 22.50 4.07
N ILE A 326 -13.35 22.29 3.15
CA ILE A 326 -14.03 21.01 2.94
C ILE A 326 -13.87 20.54 1.49
N GLU A 327 -13.52 19.27 1.34
CA GLU A 327 -13.44 18.59 0.05
C GLU A 327 -14.35 17.35 0.05
N ILE A 328 -15.22 17.22 -0.95
CA ILE A 328 -16.08 16.06 -1.15
C ILE A 328 -15.92 15.60 -2.60
N ARG A 329 -15.33 14.42 -2.80
CA ARG A 329 -15.07 13.83 -4.11
C ARG A 329 -15.68 12.44 -4.20
N GLY A 330 -16.51 12.18 -5.21
CA GLY A 330 -17.07 10.84 -5.47
C GLY A 330 -17.96 10.28 -4.34
N CYS A 331 -18.54 11.13 -3.49
CA CYS A 331 -19.46 10.74 -2.42
C CYS A 331 -20.92 10.94 -2.86
N GLU A 332 -21.50 9.96 -3.54
CA GLU A 332 -22.82 10.12 -4.19
C GLU A 332 -23.96 10.44 -3.21
N CYS A 333 -23.95 9.91 -1.99
CA CYS A 333 -24.97 10.22 -0.98
C CYS A 333 -24.93 11.69 -0.52
N LEU A 334 -23.77 12.35 -0.58
CA LEU A 334 -23.62 13.78 -0.25
C LEU A 334 -23.99 14.71 -1.40
N LYS A 335 -24.09 14.20 -2.63
CA LYS A 335 -24.31 14.98 -3.85
C LYS A 335 -25.57 15.84 -3.84
N ARG A 336 -26.68 15.29 -3.32
CA ARG A 336 -27.95 16.03 -3.20
C ARG A 336 -28.06 16.75 -1.86
N THR A 337 -27.56 16.15 -0.78
CA THR A 337 -27.71 16.71 0.57
C THR A 337 -26.80 17.91 0.82
N CYS A 338 -25.71 18.09 0.07
CA CYS A 338 -24.85 19.27 0.14
C CYS A 338 -25.19 20.37 -0.90
N GLN A 339 -26.32 20.28 -1.61
CA GLN A 339 -26.72 21.30 -2.58
C GLN A 339 -27.23 22.56 -1.90
N ALA A 340 -26.66 23.71 -2.26
CA ALA A 340 -27.19 25.00 -1.81
C ALA A 340 -28.54 25.31 -2.48
N PRO A 341 -29.45 26.04 -1.80
CA PRO A 341 -29.44 26.38 -0.37
C PRO A 341 -30.19 25.34 0.49
N ASN A 342 -30.91 24.41 -0.13
CA ASN A 342 -31.93 23.58 0.54
C ASN A 342 -31.45 22.19 0.96
N GLY A 343 -30.20 21.84 0.67
CA GLY A 343 -29.63 20.54 1.03
C GLY A 343 -29.51 20.38 2.54
N GLU A 344 -29.87 19.21 3.07
CA GLU A 344 -29.85 18.91 4.50
C GLU A 344 -28.48 19.15 5.18
N ASN A 345 -27.39 18.91 4.46
CA ASN A 345 -26.03 19.14 4.94
C ASN A 345 -25.50 20.53 4.58
N TRP A 346 -26.20 21.32 3.76
CA TRP A 346 -25.75 22.66 3.33
C TRP A 346 -25.51 23.62 4.52
N PRO A 347 -26.42 23.75 5.52
CA PRO A 347 -26.20 24.65 6.66
C PRO A 347 -24.94 24.30 7.47
N LYS A 348 -24.53 23.02 7.47
CA LYS A 348 -23.34 22.55 8.18
C LYS A 348 -22.05 22.96 7.48
N VAL A 349 -22.10 23.20 6.18
CA VAL A 349 -20.92 23.54 5.37
C VAL A 349 -20.92 24.99 4.90
N GLU A 350 -22.06 25.68 4.91
CA GLU A 350 -22.23 27.04 4.35
C GLU A 350 -21.18 28.04 4.84
N HIS A 351 -20.87 28.03 6.14
CA HIS A 351 -19.90 28.92 6.78
C HIS A 351 -18.43 28.66 6.39
N ILE A 352 -18.12 27.50 5.81
CA ILE A 352 -16.75 27.08 5.48
C ILE A 352 -16.25 27.88 4.26
N ARG A 353 -15.08 28.50 4.36
CA ARG A 353 -14.56 29.37 3.29
C ARG A 353 -14.33 28.63 1.97
N TRP A 354 -13.53 27.56 1.99
CA TRP A 354 -13.14 26.84 0.79
C TRP A 354 -13.90 25.53 0.67
N LYS A 355 -14.71 25.39 -0.38
CA LYS A 355 -15.51 24.19 -0.67
C LYS A 355 -15.11 23.65 -2.03
N LEU A 356 -14.78 22.36 -2.09
CA LEU A 356 -14.57 21.64 -3.34
C LEU A 356 -15.50 20.42 -3.39
N PHE A 357 -16.52 20.47 -4.24
CA PHE A 357 -17.46 19.37 -4.44
C PHE A 357 -17.34 18.83 -5.87
N GLU A 358 -16.97 17.56 -6.00
CA GLU A 358 -16.77 16.88 -7.28
C GLU A 358 -17.43 15.50 -7.25
N PHE A 359 -18.51 15.30 -8.00
CA PHE A 359 -19.32 14.06 -7.98
C PHE A 359 -19.34 13.33 -9.33
N SER A 360 -18.35 13.57 -10.18
CA SER A 360 -18.19 12.86 -11.44
C SER A 360 -17.41 11.57 -11.22
N ASN A 361 -18.00 10.45 -11.62
CA ASN A 361 -17.27 9.20 -11.80
C ASN A 361 -16.23 9.39 -12.91
N TYR A 362 -15.03 8.85 -12.72
CA TYR A 362 -14.01 8.66 -13.78
C TYR A 362 -14.52 7.66 -14.84
N LYS A 363 -15.59 7.99 -15.55
CA LYS A 363 -16.01 7.38 -16.83
C LYS A 363 -16.68 8.48 -17.67
N GLY A 364 -15.86 9.32 -18.30
CA GLY A 364 -16.21 10.07 -19.51
C GLY A 364 -17.36 11.07 -19.42
N GLY A 365 -17.53 11.80 -18.31
CA GLY A 365 -18.57 12.83 -18.17
C GLY A 365 -18.06 14.08 -17.47
N VAL A 366 -18.45 15.24 -18.00
CA VAL A 366 -18.05 16.60 -17.62
C VAL A 366 -17.97 16.78 -16.09
N SER A 367 -16.79 17.21 -15.62
CA SER A 367 -16.55 17.63 -14.22
C SER A 367 -17.18 18.99 -13.99
N PHE A 368 -17.97 19.11 -12.92
CA PHE A 368 -18.41 20.40 -12.40
C PHE A 368 -17.53 20.73 -11.19
N THR A 369 -16.53 21.59 -11.40
CA THR A 369 -15.78 22.20 -10.30
C THR A 369 -16.56 23.42 -9.83
N ILE A 370 -17.20 23.35 -8.66
CA ILE A 370 -17.70 24.55 -8.00
C ILE A 370 -16.57 25.04 -7.09
N GLN A 371 -15.77 25.98 -7.59
CA GLN A 371 -14.95 26.86 -6.75
C GLN A 371 -15.84 28.03 -6.33
N MET A 372 -16.35 28.02 -5.10
CA MET A 372 -16.90 29.24 -4.50
C MET A 372 -15.77 29.89 -3.70
N GLY A 373 -15.32 31.06 -4.18
CA GLY A 373 -14.22 31.85 -3.63
C GLY A 373 -14.63 32.78 -2.49
#